data_AF-A0A183K854-F1
#
_entry.id   AF-A0A183K854-F1
#
_cell.length_a   1.000
_cell.length_b   1.000
_cell.length_c   1.000
_cell.angle_alpha   90.00
_cell.angle_beta   90.00
_cell.angle_gamma   90.00
#
_symmetry.space_group_name_H-M   'P 1'
#
loop_
_entity.id
_entity.type
_entity.pdbx_description
1 polymer ?
#
loop_
_entity_poly.entity_id
_entity_poly.type
_entity_poly.pdbx_seq_one_letter_code
_entity_poly.pdbx_strand_id
1 'polypeptide(L)'
;MLYSGHEKENTPHTQGVALMLSKRAQNALIGWRSRGPRIIKASFKTKKECITMNVIQCCAPTNDYNEDIKDEFYDRLQSIIEKYPTKDLTILMGDLNAKIAMENF
;
A
#
# COMPACT_ATOMS: atom_id res chain seq x y z
N MET A 1 -0.52 8.96 -12.69
CA MET A 1 -0.77 8.93 -11.23
C MET A 1 -1.72 7.78 -10.96
N LEU A 2 -1.48 7.01 -9.91
CA LEU A 2 -2.38 5.96 -9.43
C LEU A 2 -2.97 6.46 -8.11
N TYR A 3 -4.26 6.27 -7.86
CA TYR A 3 -4.89 6.75 -6.63
C TYR A 3 -5.89 5.74 -6.08
N SER A 4 -6.07 5.80 -4.77
CA SER A 4 -7.14 5.16 -4.03
C SER A 4 -7.74 6.18 -3.07
N GLY A 5 -9.04 6.12 -2.82
CA GLY A 5 -9.75 7.04 -1.94
C GLY A 5 -11.24 6.68 -1.85
N HIS A 6 -11.99 7.39 -1.02
CA HIS A 6 -13.44 7.24 -0.97
C HIS A 6 -14.09 7.83 -2.23
N GLU A 7 -15.02 7.09 -2.84
CA GLU A 7 -15.75 7.50 -4.05
C GLU A 7 -16.93 8.45 -3.75
N LYS A 8 -17.29 8.66 -2.47
CA LYS A 8 -18.42 9.52 -2.10
C LYS A 8 -18.06 11.01 -2.30
N GLU A 9 -18.82 11.65 -3.17
CA GLU A 9 -18.64 13.02 -3.68
C GLU A 9 -18.68 14.14 -2.61
N ASN A 10 -19.01 13.83 -1.34
CA ASN A 10 -19.20 14.79 -0.26
C ASN A 10 -18.52 14.43 1.08
N THR A 11 -17.58 13.48 1.08
CA THR A 11 -16.75 13.22 2.28
C THR A 11 -15.42 13.96 2.16
N PRO A 12 -14.88 14.55 3.24
CA PRO A 12 -13.54 15.12 3.23
C PRO A 12 -12.54 14.13 2.62
N HIS A 13 -11.68 14.57 1.71
CA HIS A 13 -10.67 13.73 1.04
C HIS A 13 -9.54 13.29 1.99
N THR A 14 -9.87 12.72 3.14
CA THR A 14 -8.96 12.56 4.29
C THR A 14 -8.34 11.16 4.40
N GLN A 15 -8.51 10.29 3.40
CA GLN A 15 -8.11 8.88 3.52
C GLN A 15 -7.51 8.28 2.24
N GLY A 16 -7.24 9.09 1.23
CA GLY A 16 -6.72 8.62 -0.04
C GLY A 16 -5.20 8.40 -0.02
N VAL A 17 -4.75 7.43 -0.81
CA VAL A 17 -3.32 7.20 -1.09
C VAL A 17 -3.06 7.33 -2.59
N ALA A 18 -1.92 7.92 -2.95
CA ALA A 18 -1.55 8.08 -4.35
C ALA A 18 -0.10 7.68 -4.60
N LEU A 19 0.16 7.16 -5.80
CA LEU A 19 1.49 6.93 -6.34
C LEU A 19 1.67 7.82 -7.58
N MET A 20 2.58 8.77 -7.47
CA MET A 20 3.07 9.53 -8.62
C MET A 20 4.20 8.74 -9.28
N LEU A 21 4.09 8.57 -10.60
CA LEU A 21 5.02 7.76 -11.39
C LEU A 21 5.68 8.62 -12.45
N SER A 22 7.01 8.56 -12.52
CA SER A 22 7.76 9.09 -13.66
C SER A 22 7.40 8.33 -14.94
N LYS A 23 7.71 8.89 -16.12
CA LYS A 23 7.42 8.22 -17.40
C LYS A 23 8.06 6.83 -17.49
N ARG A 24 9.28 6.69 -16.98
CA ARG A 24 9.98 5.40 -16.92
C ARG A 24 9.26 4.39 -16.04
N ALA A 25 8.77 4.82 -14.87
CA ALA A 25 8.02 3.95 -13.97
C ALA A 25 6.66 3.56 -14.57
N GLN A 26 5.99 4.47 -15.28
CA GLN A 26 4.75 4.17 -16.00
C GLN A 26 4.96 3.10 -17.08
N ASN A 27 6.04 3.19 -17.86
CA ASN A 27 6.35 2.19 -18.88
C ASN A 27 6.70 0.82 -18.29
N ALA A 28 7.16 0.77 -17.03
CA ALA A 28 7.43 -0.46 -16.32
C ALA A 28 6.20 -1.02 -15.58
N LEU A 29 5.10 -0.28 -15.49
CA LEU A 29 3.91 -0.69 -14.75
C LEU A 29 3.25 -1.89 -15.43
N ILE A 30 3.16 -3.01 -14.72
CA ILE A 30 2.44 -4.22 -15.17
C ILE A 30 0.95 -4.08 -14.84
N GLY A 31 0.64 -3.51 -13.68
CA GLY A 31 -0.73 -3.29 -13.23
C GLY A 31 -0.78 -2.75 -11.81
N TRP A 32 -1.94 -2.23 -11.44
CA TRP A 32 -2.19 -1.71 -10.11
C TRP A 32 -3.62 -2.02 -9.68
N ARG A 33 -3.85 -2.07 -8.37
CA ARG A 33 -5.18 -2.25 -7.77
C ARG A 33 -5.27 -1.48 -6.45
N SER A 34 -6.43 -0.86 -6.23
CA SER A 34 -6.85 -0.41 -4.91
C SER A 34 -7.33 -1.60 -4.08
N ARG A 35 -7.08 -1.57 -2.78
CA ARG A 35 -7.62 -2.52 -1.78
C ARG A 35 -8.32 -1.76 -0.67
N GLY A 36 -9.26 -0.90 -1.05
CA GLY A 36 -9.93 0.05 -0.16
C GLY A 36 -9.27 1.43 -0.20
N PRO A 37 -9.86 2.44 0.46
CA PRO A 37 -9.44 3.84 0.32
C PRO A 37 -7.97 4.06 0.69
N ARG A 38 -7.47 3.29 1.67
CA ARG A 38 -6.19 3.49 2.34
C ARG A 38 -5.04 2.62 1.83
N ILE A 39 -5.27 1.74 0.85
CA ILE A 39 -4.22 0.81 0.37
C ILE A 39 -4.23 0.78 -1.16
N ILE A 40 -3.09 1.04 -1.77
CA ILE A 40 -2.86 0.88 -3.21
C ILE A 40 -1.64 -0.01 -3.45
N LYS A 41 -1.76 -0.92 -4.40
CA LYS A 41 -0.69 -1.82 -4.82
C LYS A 41 -0.39 -1.61 -6.29
N ALA A 42 0.88 -1.45 -6.63
CA ALA A 42 1.37 -1.37 -8.00
C ALA A 42 2.47 -2.40 -8.24
N SER A 43 2.46 -3.05 -9.39
CA SER A 43 3.46 -4.02 -9.81
C SER A 43 4.24 -3.48 -11.01
N PHE A 44 5.56 -3.60 -10.97
CA PHE A 44 6.47 -3.10 -11.97
C PHE A 44 7.38 -4.19 -12.51
N LYS A 45 7.60 -4.19 -13.81
CA LYS A 45 8.58 -5.03 -14.49
C LYS A 45 9.98 -4.58 -14.07
N THR A 46 10.81 -5.52 -13.63
CA THR A 46 12.22 -5.26 -13.36
C THR A 46 13.08 -5.62 -14.57
N LYS A 47 14.37 -5.25 -14.52
CA LYS A 47 15.34 -5.68 -15.53
C LYS A 47 15.64 -7.18 -15.47
N LYS A 48 15.49 -7.80 -14.30
CA LYS A 48 15.71 -9.23 -14.14
C LYS A 48 14.44 -9.96 -14.55
N GLU A 49 14.55 -10.73 -15.62
CA GLU A 49 13.43 -11.54 -16.11
C GLU A 49 12.92 -12.45 -14.99
N CYS A 50 11.60 -12.63 -14.94
CA CYS A 50 10.89 -13.40 -13.91
C CYS A 50 10.81 -12.80 -12.48
N ILE A 51 11.38 -11.61 -12.22
CA ILE A 51 11.19 -10.88 -10.96
C ILE A 51 10.32 -9.64 -11.19
N THR A 52 9.25 -9.54 -10.42
CA THR A 52 8.40 -8.35 -10.34
C THR A 52 8.75 -7.54 -9.09
N MET A 53 8.64 -6.21 -9.18
CA MET A 53 8.67 -5.34 -8.01
C MET A 53 7.26 -4.88 -7.67
N ASN A 54 6.78 -5.22 -6.48
CA ASN A 54 5.52 -4.77 -5.93
C ASN A 54 5.77 -3.60 -4.96
N VAL A 55 5.04 -2.51 -5.14
CA VAL A 55 4.98 -1.39 -4.19
C VAL A 55 3.59 -1.37 -3.59
N ILE A 56 3.51 -1.46 -2.27
CA ILE A 56 2.27 -1.33 -1.50
C ILE A 56 2.39 -0.03 -0.72
N GLN A 57 1.59 0.96 -1.09
CA GLN A 57 1.46 2.22 -0.36
C GLN A 57 0.20 2.16 0.49
N CYS A 58 0.32 2.47 1.77
CA CYS A 58 -0.81 2.49 2.68
C CYS A 58 -0.81 3.70 3.63
N CYS A 59 -1.98 4.00 4.18
CA CYS A 59 -2.17 5.03 5.21
C CYS A 59 -3.04 4.46 6.33
N ALA A 60 -2.40 4.05 7.42
CA ALA A 60 -3.05 3.45 8.58
C ALA A 60 -4.05 4.43 9.23
N PRO A 61 -5.11 3.90 9.87
CA PRO A 61 -6.00 4.71 10.70
C PRO A 61 -5.21 5.49 11.78
N THR A 62 -5.68 6.68 12.15
CA THR A 62 -5.05 7.46 13.22
C THR A 62 -5.28 6.79 14.58
N ASN A 63 -4.53 7.23 15.61
CA ASN A 63 -4.65 6.65 16.95
C ASN A 63 -6.04 6.78 17.56
N ASP A 64 -6.86 7.73 17.11
CA ASP A 64 -8.22 7.97 17.59
C ASP A 64 -9.25 6.94 17.09
N TYR A 65 -8.86 6.06 16.16
CA TYR A 65 -9.71 4.95 15.72
C TYR A 65 -9.71 3.81 16.74
N ASN A 66 -10.84 3.11 16.81
CA ASN A 66 -10.99 1.89 17.60
C ASN A 66 -9.93 0.84 17.22
N GLU A 67 -9.45 0.07 18.21
CA GLU A 67 -8.46 -1.00 18.03
C GLU A 67 -8.93 -2.02 16.99
N ASP A 68 -10.21 -2.42 17.03
CA ASP A 68 -10.78 -3.36 16.04
C ASP A 68 -10.59 -2.89 14.59
N ILE A 69 -10.71 -1.57 14.34
CA ILE A 69 -10.55 -0.99 12.99
C ILE A 69 -9.08 -0.98 12.58
N LYS A 70 -8.16 -0.80 13.54
CA LYS A 70 -6.72 -0.88 13.28
C LYS A 70 -6.33 -2.32 12.99
N ASP A 71 -6.80 -3.28 13.78
CA ASP A 71 -6.51 -4.69 13.60
C ASP A 71 -7.03 -5.19 12.25
N GLU A 72 -8.28 -4.85 11.87
CA GLU A 72 -8.82 -5.17 10.55
C GLU A 72 -7.94 -4.61 9.42
N PHE A 73 -7.41 -3.39 9.59
CA PHE A 73 -6.50 -2.78 8.62
C PHE A 73 -5.19 -3.57 8.51
N TYR A 74 -4.57 -3.95 9.64
CA TYR A 74 -3.31 -4.68 9.65
C TYR A 74 -3.46 -6.12 9.15
N ASP A 75 -4.52 -6.83 9.52
CA ASP A 75 -4.85 -8.16 9.00
C ASP A 75 -5.03 -8.11 7.48
N ARG A 76 -5.75 -7.09 6.99
CA ARG A 76 -5.93 -6.88 5.56
C ARG A 76 -4.59 -6.60 4.87
N LEU A 77 -3.74 -5.78 5.47
CA LEU A 77 -2.41 -5.46 4.94
C LEU A 77 -1.52 -6.71 4.86
N GLN A 78 -1.51 -7.51 5.92
CA GLN A 78 -0.78 -8.77 6.00
C GLN A 78 -1.24 -9.75 4.91
N SER A 79 -2.56 -9.91 4.73
CA SER A 79 -3.11 -10.78 3.68
C SER A 79 -2.69 -10.36 2.26
N ILE A 80 -2.42 -9.07 2.04
CA ILE A 80 -1.92 -8.57 0.75
C ILE A 80 -0.45 -8.95 0.58
N ILE A 81 0.36 -8.84 1.62
CA ILE A 81 1.80 -9.14 1.58
C ILE A 81 2.02 -10.64 1.38
N GLU A 82 1.33 -11.48 2.14
CA GLU A 82 1.47 -12.95 2.12
C GLU A 82 1.02 -13.60 0.80
N LYS A 83 0.22 -12.88 0.00
CA LYS A 83 -0.28 -13.39 -1.28
C LYS A 83 0.80 -13.54 -2.35
N TYR A 84 1.98 -12.92 -2.20
CA TYR A 84 2.95 -12.82 -3.29
C TYR A 84 4.11 -13.82 -3.15
N PRO A 85 4.59 -14.39 -4.28
CA PRO A 85 5.72 -15.31 -4.28
C PRO A 85 6.98 -14.68 -3.67
N THR A 86 7.72 -15.44 -2.86
CA THR A 86 9.00 -15.03 -2.24
C THR A 86 10.07 -14.55 -3.24
N LYS A 87 9.95 -14.92 -4.52
CA LYS A 87 10.86 -14.46 -5.58
C LYS A 87 10.65 -12.98 -5.98
N ASP A 88 9.46 -12.43 -5.74
CA ASP A 88 9.12 -11.06 -6.11
C ASP A 88 9.54 -10.10 -5.00
N LEU A 89 10.10 -8.95 -5.38
CA LEU A 89 10.46 -7.91 -4.43
C LEU A 89 9.19 -7.16 -4.01
N THR A 90 8.85 -7.17 -2.73
CA THR A 90 7.71 -6.40 -2.21
C THR A 90 8.21 -5.32 -1.25
N ILE A 91 7.88 -4.06 -1.54
CA ILE A 91 8.16 -2.91 -0.70
C ILE A 91 6.83 -2.41 -0.14
N LEU A 92 6.69 -2.48 1.19
CA LEU A 92 5.63 -1.82 1.93
C LEU A 92 6.11 -0.42 2.34
N MET A 93 5.31 0.60 2.08
CA MET A 93 5.61 1.98 2.44
C MET A 93 4.33 2.77 2.72
N GLY A 94 4.52 3.98 3.25
CA GLY A 94 3.44 4.91 3.59
C GLY A 94 3.41 5.23 5.07
N ASP A 95 2.30 5.82 5.52
CA ASP A 95 2.11 6.17 6.92
C ASP A 95 1.47 5.00 7.64
N LEU A 96 2.24 4.30 8.47
CA LEU A 96 1.74 3.17 9.25
C LEU A 96 1.17 3.60 10.60
N ASN A 97 1.37 4.84 11.07
CA ASN A 97 0.95 5.28 12.41
C ASN A 97 1.30 4.30 13.55
N ALA A 98 2.27 3.40 13.33
CA ALA A 98 2.66 2.38 14.29
C ALA A 98 3.65 3.00 15.29
N LYS A 99 3.41 2.76 16.59
CA LYS A 99 4.48 2.91 17.57
C LYS A 99 5.45 1.77 17.32
N ILE A 100 6.60 2.07 16.71
CA ILE A 100 7.70 1.12 16.69
C ILE A 100 8.18 1.03 18.14
N ALA A 101 7.75 -0.01 18.86
CA ALA A 101 8.40 -0.37 20.11
C ALA A 101 9.87 -0.62 19.73
N MET A 102 10.77 0.26 20.19
CA MET A 102 12.16 -0.13 20.28
C MET A 102 12.21 -1.23 21.34
N GLU A 103 12.10 -2.49 20.90
CA GLU A 103 12.71 -3.55 21.67
C GLU A 103 14.21 -3.25 21.64
N ASN A 104 14.67 -2.63 22.72
CA ASN A 104 16.06 -2.32 22.95
C ASN A 104 16.87 -3.61 22.81
N PHE A 105 17.92 -3.55 22.00
CA PHE A 105 18.94 -4.58 21.83
C PHE A 105 19.55 -5.03 23.16
#